data_AF-A0A6J5F878-F1
#
_entry.id   AF-A0A6J5F878-F1
#
_cell.length_a   1.000
_cell.length_b   1.000
_cell.length_c   1.000
_cell.angle_alpha   90.00
_cell.angle_beta   90.00
_cell.angle_gamma   90.00
#
_symmetry.space_group_name_H-M   'P 1'
#
loop_
_entity.id
_entity.type
_entity.pdbx_description
1 polymer ?
#
loop_
_entity_poly.entity_id
_entity_poly.type
_entity_poly.pdbx_seq_one_letter_code
_entity_poly.pdbx_strand_id
1 'polypeptide(L)'
;MSASNALKPTHRIVINGFDALVEFDDGSDIYCGRFVGMNGSATFYARQEGMLRKNATRSLAAFLRSCQLKGIPPRDSSTALDAM
;
A
#
# COMPACT_ATOMS: atom_id res chain seq x y z
N MET A 1 -12.24 -13.16 -24.66
CA MET A 1 -10.83 -12.79 -24.39
C MET A 1 -10.58 -13.12 -22.93
N SER A 2 -9.77 -14.14 -22.67
CA SER A 2 -9.60 -14.73 -21.34
C SER A 2 -9.11 -13.69 -20.34
N ALA A 3 -9.87 -13.51 -19.25
CA ALA A 3 -9.37 -12.90 -18.05
C ALA A 3 -8.30 -13.84 -17.48
N SER A 4 -7.05 -13.62 -17.87
CA SER A 4 -5.90 -14.26 -17.24
C SER A 4 -5.83 -13.75 -15.81
N ASN A 5 -6.50 -14.45 -14.90
CA ASN A 5 -6.38 -14.25 -13.46
C ASN A 5 -5.04 -14.82 -12.95
N ALA A 6 -3.94 -14.48 -13.63
CA ALA A 6 -2.60 -14.74 -13.14
C ALA A 6 -2.30 -13.62 -12.14
N LEU A 7 -2.20 -13.96 -10.86
CA LEU A 7 -1.61 -13.07 -9.86
C LEU A 7 -0.19 -12.75 -10.36
N LYS A 8 0.04 -11.51 -10.82
CA LYS A 8 1.40 -11.06 -11.15
C LYS A 8 2.24 -11.16 -9.86
N PRO A 9 3.52 -11.54 -9.93
CA PRO A 9 4.35 -11.61 -8.73
C PRO A 9 4.40 -10.24 -8.06
N THR A 10 3.83 -10.18 -6.85
CA THR A 10 3.74 -8.97 -6.05
C THR A 10 4.96 -8.87 -5.12
N HIS A 11 5.68 -7.76 -5.16
CA HIS A 11 6.79 -7.50 -4.24
C HIS A 11 6.28 -6.82 -2.97
N ARG A 12 6.64 -7.35 -1.80
CA ARG A 12 6.28 -6.77 -0.50
C ARG A 12 7.37 -5.82 0.00
N ILE A 13 6.98 -4.61 0.37
CA ILE A 13 7.84 -3.64 1.07
C ILE A 13 7.22 -3.24 2.41
N VAL A 14 8.06 -2.84 3.37
CA VAL A 14 7.63 -2.35 4.69
C VAL A 14 8.07 -0.91 4.88
N ILE A 15 7.13 -0.01 5.19
CA ILE A 15 7.38 1.41 5.44
C ILE A 15 6.77 1.77 6.79
N ASN A 16 7.60 2.21 7.75
CA ASN A 16 7.18 2.59 9.10
C ASN A 16 6.29 1.51 9.78
N GLY A 17 6.57 0.23 9.53
CA GLY A 17 5.79 -0.90 10.08
C GLY A 17 4.48 -1.21 9.34
N PHE A 18 4.19 -0.54 8.22
CA PHE A 18 3.05 -0.84 7.35
C PHE A 18 3.51 -1.60 6.11
N ASP A 19 2.82 -2.68 5.81
CA ASP A 19 3.06 -3.49 4.62
C ASP A 19 2.44 -2.85 3.39
N ALA A 20 3.21 -2.84 2.29
CA ALA A 20 2.71 -2.52 0.98
C ALA A 20 3.06 -3.61 -0.02
N LEU A 21 2.11 -3.87 -0.90
CA LEU A 21 2.20 -4.75 -2.04
C LEU A 21 2.48 -3.91 -3.29
N VAL A 22 3.51 -4.27 -4.05
CA VAL A 22 3.94 -3.57 -5.27
C VAL A 22 3.82 -4.50 -6.46
N GLU A 23 3.18 -4.00 -7.50
CA GLU A 23 2.99 -4.68 -8.78
C GLU A 23 3.48 -3.79 -9.91
N PHE A 24 4.00 -4.39 -10.98
CA PHE A 24 4.41 -3.67 -12.17
C PHE A 24 3.37 -3.83 -13.29
N ASP A 25 2.88 -2.70 -13.80
CA ASP A 25 1.99 -2.63 -14.95
C ASP A 25 2.83 -2.46 -16.23
N ASP A 26 2.85 -3.51 -17.05
CA ASP A 26 3.56 -3.57 -18.33
C ASP A 26 2.90 -2.72 -19.41
N GLY A 27 1.60 -2.43 -19.29
CA GLY A 27 0.89 -1.55 -20.21
C GLY A 27 1.26 -0.08 -20.05
N SER A 28 1.62 0.34 -18.84
CA SER A 28 1.91 1.75 -18.52
C SER A 28 3.34 2.04 -18.07
N ASP A 29 4.18 1.01 -17.91
CA ASP A 29 5.56 1.10 -17.39
C ASP A 29 5.61 1.82 -16.03
N ILE A 30 4.71 1.39 -15.14
CA ILE A 30 4.53 1.98 -13.80
C ILE A 30 4.44 0.86 -12.77
N TYR A 31 5.19 1.03 -11.68
CA TYR A 31 4.98 0.29 -10.45
C TYR A 31 3.82 0.91 -9.67
N CYS A 32 2.82 0.09 -9.35
CA CYS A 32 1.69 0.43 -8.50
C CYS A 32 1.89 -0.23 -7.12
N GLY A 33 1.91 0.59 -6.07
CA GLY A 33 2.00 0.13 -4.70
C GLY A 33 0.73 0.42 -3.91
N ARG A 34 0.29 -0.53 -3.07
CA ARG A 34 -0.85 -0.38 -2.17
C ARG A 34 -0.50 -0.88 -0.77
N PHE A 35 -0.76 -0.05 0.24
CA PHE A 35 -0.68 -0.46 1.64
C PHE A 35 -1.85 -1.37 2.02
N VAL A 36 -1.58 -2.39 2.84
CA VAL A 36 -2.56 -3.40 3.29
C VAL A 36 -2.66 -3.43 4.82
N GLY A 37 -3.75 -3.98 5.37
CA GLY A 37 -3.98 -4.07 6.82
C GLY A 37 -4.25 -2.71 7.48
N MET A 38 -4.74 -1.74 6.72
CA MET A 38 -5.09 -0.40 7.20
C MET A 38 -6.62 -0.25 7.22
N ASN A 39 -7.16 0.61 8.10
CA ASN A 39 -8.60 0.90 8.15
C ASN A 39 -9.07 1.82 7.00
N GLY A 40 -8.34 1.79 5.89
CA GLY A 40 -8.50 2.63 4.72
C GLY A 40 -7.49 2.19 3.67
N SER A 41 -7.21 3.05 2.70
CA SER A 41 -6.25 2.73 1.65
C SER A 41 -5.27 3.88 1.44
N ALA A 42 -4.06 3.51 1.07
CA ALA A 42 -3.03 4.43 0.59
C ALA A 42 -2.30 3.73 -0.55
N THR A 43 -2.21 4.41 -1.68
CA THR A 43 -1.53 3.91 -2.88
C THR A 43 -0.43 4.86 -3.29
N PHE A 44 0.54 4.35 -4.02
CA PHE A 44 1.62 5.13 -4.59
C PHE A 44 2.01 4.55 -5.93
N TYR A 45 2.59 5.40 -6.78
CA TYR A 45 3.04 5.03 -8.11
C TYR A 45 4.49 5.44 -8.28
N ALA A 46 5.25 4.67 -9.05
CA ALA A 46 6.62 5.01 -9.41
C ALA A 46 6.94 4.53 -10.82
N ARG A 47 7.74 5.30 -11.56
CA ARG A 47 8.32 4.86 -12.84
C ARG A 47 9.66 4.15 -12.68
N GLN A 48 10.22 4.16 -11.48
CA GLN A 48 11.53 3.60 -11.16
C GLN A 48 11.50 3.01 -9.76
N GLU A 49 12.16 1.87 -9.57
CA GLU A 49 12.21 1.18 -8.27
C GLU A 49 12.77 2.07 -7.15
N GLY A 50 13.78 2.87 -7.46
CA GLY A 50 14.38 3.81 -6.50
C GLY A 50 13.41 4.86 -5.94
N MET A 51 12.29 5.11 -6.63
CA MET A 51 11.25 6.05 -6.20
C MET A 51 10.14 5.41 -5.36
N LEU A 52 10.05 4.08 -5.33
CA LEU A 52 9.00 3.35 -4.59
C LEU A 52 8.99 3.75 -3.11
N ARG A 53 10.15 3.69 -2.45
CA ARG A 53 10.25 3.96 -1.01
C ARG A 53 9.89 5.41 -0.67
N LYS A 54 10.33 6.37 -1.51
CA LYS A 54 10.03 7.80 -1.35
C LYS A 54 8.52 8.06 -1.52
N ASN A 55 7.93 7.52 -2.57
CA ASN A 55 6.51 7.74 -2.87
C ASN A 55 5.60 7.01 -1.86
N ALA A 56 5.98 5.81 -1.44
CA ALA A 56 5.31 5.08 -0.37
C ALA A 56 5.33 5.85 0.95
N THR A 57 6.49 6.37 1.35
CA THR A 57 6.63 7.19 2.58
C THR A 57 5.73 8.41 2.54
N ARG A 58 5.68 9.12 1.40
CA ARG A 58 4.81 10.31 1.25
C ARG A 58 3.33 9.95 1.31
N SER A 59 2.92 8.87 0.63
CA SER A 59 1.54 8.40 0.63
C SER A 59 1.09 7.97 2.04
N LEU A 60 1.94 7.20 2.73
CA LEU A 60 1.68 6.78 4.11
C LEU A 60 1.58 7.96 5.07
N ALA A 61 2.47 8.95 4.97
CA ALA A 61 2.42 10.13 5.83
C ALA A 61 1.12 10.93 5.66
N ALA A 62 0.60 11.05 4.43
CA ALA A 62 -0.68 11.71 4.17
C ALA A 62 -1.85 10.94 4.81
N PHE A 63 -1.83 9.60 4.68
CA PHE A 63 -2.83 8.73 5.31
C PHE A 63 -2.81 8.85 6.84
N LEU A 64 -1.64 8.67 7.48
CA LEU A 64 -1.49 8.75 8.94
C LEU A 64 -1.91 10.12 9.49
N ARG A 65 -1.59 11.20 8.78
CA ARG A 65 -2.06 12.55 9.13
C ARG A 65 -3.59 12.64 9.08
N SER A 66 -4.23 12.03 8.09
CA SER A 66 -5.70 11.99 8.01
C SER A 66 -6.31 11.22 9.18
N CYS A 67 -5.74 10.06 9.54
CA CYS A 67 -6.16 9.28 10.71
C CYS A 67 -6.04 10.10 11.99
N GLN A 68 -4.92 10.78 12.19
CA GLN A 68 -4.69 11.65 13.35
C GLN A 68 -5.73 12.78 13.44
N LEU A 69 -6.00 13.48 12.34
CA LEU A 69 -6.98 14.57 12.30
C LEU A 69 -8.42 14.09 12.60
N LYS A 70 -8.73 12.85 12.26
CA LYS A 70 -10.04 12.23 12.50
C LYS A 70 -10.14 11.52 13.85
N GLY A 71 -9.04 11.37 14.59
CA GLY A 71 -9.00 10.63 15.86
C GLY A 71 -9.27 9.13 15.69
N ILE A 72 -8.92 8.54 14.53
CA ILE A 72 -9.12 7.11 14.25
C ILE A 72 -7.78 6.37 14.18
N PRO A 73 -7.72 5.09 14.59
CA PRO A 73 -6.49 4.29 14.45
C PRO A 73 -6.18 4.07 12.96
N PRO A 74 -4.92 3.93 12.53
CA PRO A 74 -4.58 3.72 11.12
C PRO A 74 -4.65 2.25 10.65
N ARG A 75 -4.76 1.30 11.59
CA ARG A 75 -4.84 -0.13 11.30
C ARG A 75 -6.28 -0.61 11.31
N ASP A 76 -6.57 -1.57 10.44
CA ASP A 76 -7.87 -2.21 10.44
C ASP A 76 -8.00 -3.08 11.69
N SER A 77 -9.01 -2.78 12.52
CA SER A 77 -9.33 -3.55 13.71
C SER A 77 -10.05 -4.86 13.39
N SER A 78 -10.64 -5.01 12.19
CA SER A 78 -11.30 -6.26 11.77
C SER A 78 -10.31 -7.39 11.46
N THR A 79 -9.03 -7.04 11.22
CA THR A 79 -7.94 -8.02 11.11
C THR A 79 -7.22 -8.25 12.43
N ALA A 80 -7.52 -7.48 13.48
CA ALA A 80 -6.95 -7.63 14.82
C ALA A 80 -7.85 -8.55 15.66
N LEU A 81 -7.82 -9.86 15.38
CA LEU A 81 -8.48 -10.87 16.20
C LEU A 81 -7.64 -11.33 17.41
N ASP A 82 -6.65 -10.55 17.85
CA ASP A 82 -5.68 -10.96 18.90
C ASP A 82 -5.43 -9.86 19.96
N ALA A 83 -6.47 -9.19 20.46
CA ALA A 83 -6.31 -8.21 21.55
C ALA A 83 -7.46 -8.18 22.58
N MET A 84 -8.18 -9.29 22.77
CA MET A 84 -9.10 -9.51 23.88
C MET A 84 -8.90 -10.93 24.41
#